data_AF-A0A6L6A9H4-F1
#
_entry.id   AF-A0A6L6A9H4-F1
#
_cell.length_a   1.000
_cell.length_b   1.000
_cell.length_c   1.000
_cell.angle_alpha   90.00
_cell.angle_beta   90.00
_cell.angle_gamma   90.00
#
_symmetry.space_group_name_H-M   'P 1'
#
loop_
_entity.id
_entity.type
_entity.pdbx_description
1 polymer ?
#
loop_
_entity_poly.entity_id
_entity_poly.type
_entity_poly.pdbx_seq_one_letter_code
_entity_poly.pdbx_strand_id
1 'polypeptide(L)'
;MISRQRLISALTITALLFNPISPALANFGESPILMSGPGTRIHGADISRWQHPFDKSINFKKMQKAGLRFVMIKASDSRDDSDQLALKYVATDRKLAQEAGIYTGFYHY
;
A
#
# COMPACT_ATOMS: atom_id res chain seq x y z
N MET A 1 -55.34 20.98 18.07
CA MET A 1 -54.48 20.43 19.15
C MET A 1 -53.25 19.80 18.50
N ILE A 2 -52.13 20.53 18.50
CA ILE A 2 -50.91 20.19 17.74
C ILE A 2 -50.03 19.23 18.55
N SER A 3 -49.47 18.24 17.84
CA SER A 3 -48.78 17.05 18.31
C SER A 3 -47.51 17.30 19.14
N ARG A 4 -47.38 16.65 20.30
CA ARG A 4 -46.16 16.68 21.14
C ARG A 4 -45.04 15.72 20.69
N GLN A 5 -45.24 14.92 19.63
CA GLN A 5 -44.25 13.95 19.16
C GLN A 5 -43.30 14.46 18.06
N ARG A 6 -43.40 15.73 17.64
CA ARG A 6 -42.55 16.32 16.58
C ARG A 6 -41.50 17.32 17.08
N LEU A 7 -41.12 17.25 18.35
CA LEU A 7 -40.17 18.22 18.95
C LEU A 7 -38.80 17.66 19.30
N ILE A 8 -38.59 16.32 19.23
CA ILE A 8 -37.29 15.72 19.60
C ILE A 8 -36.42 15.34 18.39
N SER A 9 -36.98 15.24 17.18
CA SER A 9 -36.16 14.96 15.97
C SER A 9 -35.55 16.18 15.29
N ALA A 10 -35.88 17.41 15.73
CA ALA A 10 -35.37 18.62 15.10
C ALA A 10 -34.04 19.12 15.71
N LEU A 11 -33.61 18.57 16.85
CA LEU A 11 -32.40 19.07 17.54
C LEU A 11 -31.13 18.26 17.23
N THR A 12 -31.26 17.03 16.75
CA THR A 12 -30.11 16.17 16.42
C THR A 12 -29.58 16.35 14.99
N ILE A 13 -30.36 16.95 14.10
CA ILE A 13 -29.94 17.17 12.70
C ILE A 13 -29.14 18.48 12.55
N THR A 14 -29.38 19.47 13.41
CA THR A 14 -28.72 20.80 13.31
C THR A 14 -27.24 20.77 13.72
N ALA A 15 -26.81 19.77 14.49
CA ALA A 15 -25.41 19.64 14.92
C ALA A 15 -24.47 19.10 13.82
N LEU A 16 -25.00 18.58 12.70
CA LEU A 16 -24.17 18.04 11.61
C LEU A 16 -23.82 19.06 10.52
N LEU A 17 -24.41 20.26 10.53
CA LEU A 17 -24.23 21.26 9.47
C LEU A 17 -23.13 22.28 9.74
N PHE A 18 -22.49 22.24 10.91
CA PHE A 18 -21.46 23.21 11.33
C PHE A 18 -20.15 22.58 11.80
N ASN A 19 -19.88 21.33 11.45
CA ASN A 19 -18.47 20.94 11.39
C ASN A 19 -17.92 21.60 10.13
N PRO A 20 -16.95 22.54 10.21
CA PRO A 20 -16.14 22.82 9.05
C PRO A 20 -15.59 21.45 8.64
N ILE A 21 -15.95 21.02 7.42
CA ILE A 21 -15.15 20.02 6.74
C ILE A 21 -13.82 20.74 6.60
N SER A 22 -12.94 20.59 7.61
CA SER A 22 -11.54 20.81 7.39
C SER A 22 -11.28 19.98 6.14
N PRO A 23 -10.77 20.56 5.05
CA PRO A 23 -9.94 19.75 4.21
C PRO A 23 -8.84 19.33 5.18
N ALA A 24 -8.97 18.15 5.78
CA ALA A 24 -7.85 17.27 5.79
C ALA A 24 -7.48 17.26 4.32
N LEU A 25 -6.56 18.17 3.97
CA LEU A 25 -5.76 18.06 2.78
C LEU A 25 -5.25 16.66 2.95
N ALA A 26 -5.93 15.72 2.29
CA ALA A 26 -5.33 14.50 1.90
C ALA A 26 -4.25 15.01 0.98
N ASN A 27 -3.12 15.36 1.61
CA ASN A 27 -1.86 15.49 0.99
C ASN A 27 -1.55 14.03 0.62
N PHE A 28 -2.27 13.53 -0.40
CA PHE A 28 -1.72 12.62 -1.38
C PHE A 28 -0.65 13.37 -2.18
N GLY A 29 0.12 14.24 -1.51
CA GLY A 29 1.39 14.71 -2.00
C GLY A 29 2.18 13.43 -2.10
N GLU A 30 2.28 12.90 -3.32
CA GLU A 30 3.25 11.91 -3.67
C GLU A 30 4.54 12.36 -3.01
N SER A 31 4.98 11.61 -1.99
CA SER A 31 6.28 11.90 -1.41
C SER A 31 7.25 11.81 -2.58
N PRO A 32 7.98 12.90 -2.91
CA PRO A 32 8.82 12.91 -4.09
C PRO A 32 9.71 11.68 -4.06
N ILE A 33 9.65 10.87 -5.12
CA ILE A 33 10.37 9.61 -5.17
C ILE A 33 11.85 9.95 -5.05
N LEU A 34 12.45 9.55 -3.93
CA LEU A 34 13.85 9.87 -3.64
C LEU A 34 14.74 9.17 -4.66
N MET A 35 15.60 9.95 -5.30
CA MET A 35 16.59 9.49 -6.29
C MET A 35 17.85 8.96 -5.59
N SER A 36 17.64 8.00 -4.70
CA SER A 36 18.64 7.33 -3.84
C SER A 36 19.41 6.20 -4.54
N GLY A 37 19.13 5.96 -5.81
CA GLY A 37 19.79 4.94 -6.62
C GLY A 37 21.07 5.46 -7.28
N PRO A 38 21.93 4.55 -7.75
CA PRO A 38 23.13 4.92 -8.50
C PRO A 38 22.81 5.79 -9.72
N GLY A 39 23.65 6.81 -9.96
CA GLY A 39 23.49 7.70 -11.12
C GLY A 39 22.23 8.56 -11.05
N THR A 40 21.84 9.01 -9.85
CA THR A 40 20.65 9.86 -9.63
C THR A 40 19.37 9.23 -10.16
N ARG A 41 19.20 7.92 -9.97
CA ARG A 41 18.02 7.14 -10.37
C ARG A 41 17.18 6.74 -9.17
N ILE A 42 15.98 6.21 -9.43
CA ILE A 42 15.18 5.57 -8.40
C ILE A 42 15.86 4.25 -8.01
N HIS A 43 16.05 4.02 -6.72
CA HIS A 43 16.56 2.74 -6.22
C HIS A 43 15.42 1.71 -6.16
N GLY A 44 15.59 0.55 -6.80
CA GLY A 44 14.63 -0.54 -6.75
C GLY A 44 15.25 -1.92 -6.83
N ALA A 45 14.40 -2.94 -6.79
CA ALA A 45 14.78 -4.35 -6.92
C ALA A 45 13.66 -5.16 -7.58
N ASP A 46 13.97 -6.34 -8.10
CA ASP A 46 12.99 -7.39 -8.35
C ASP A 46 13.09 -8.48 -7.28
N ILE A 47 11.97 -9.14 -7.00
CA ILE A 47 11.88 -10.24 -6.03
C ILE A 47 10.97 -11.36 -6.56
N SER A 48 11.18 -12.54 -6.01
CA SER A 48 10.40 -13.74 -6.27
C SER A 48 10.47 -14.68 -5.05
N ARG A 49 9.97 -15.91 -5.22
CA ARG A 49 10.15 -16.98 -4.24
C ARG A 49 11.60 -17.20 -3.77
N TRP A 50 12.60 -16.81 -4.57
CA TRP A 50 14.01 -17.03 -4.28
C TRP A 50 14.54 -16.15 -3.13
N GLN A 51 13.85 -15.05 -2.79
CA GLN A 51 14.19 -14.19 -1.65
C GLN A 51 13.54 -14.64 -0.33
N HIS A 52 12.93 -15.83 -0.29
CA HIS A 52 12.35 -16.45 0.91
C HIS A 52 13.13 -17.71 1.35
N PRO A 53 14.39 -17.58 1.81
CA PRO A 53 15.13 -18.72 2.34
C PRO A 53 14.44 -19.24 3.60
N PHE A 54 14.13 -20.55 3.61
CA PHE A 54 13.39 -21.20 4.71
C PHE A 54 12.04 -20.53 5.01
N ASP A 55 11.33 -20.09 3.97
CA ASP A 55 10.01 -19.42 4.06
C ASP A 55 10.02 -18.13 4.90
N LYS A 56 11.18 -17.51 5.12
CA LYS A 56 11.28 -16.24 5.85
C LYS A 56 10.70 -15.08 5.06
N SER A 57 9.99 -14.18 5.73
CA SER A 57 9.51 -12.93 5.13
C SER A 57 10.65 -11.95 4.85
N ILE A 58 10.50 -11.15 3.80
CA ILE A 58 11.42 -10.07 3.45
C ILE A 58 11.20 -8.86 4.39
N ASN A 59 12.28 -8.21 4.81
CA ASN A 59 12.20 -7.00 5.64
C ASN A 59 12.12 -5.73 4.79
N PHE A 60 10.92 -5.41 4.31
CA PHE A 60 10.66 -4.24 3.48
C PHE A 60 10.95 -2.90 4.17
N LYS A 61 10.75 -2.81 5.50
CA LYS A 61 11.12 -1.61 6.27
C LYS A 61 12.62 -1.32 6.21
N LYS A 62 13.45 -2.36 6.30
CA LYS A 62 14.90 -2.24 6.13
C LYS A 62 15.26 -1.80 4.71
N MET A 63 14.60 -2.36 3.69
CA MET A 63 14.81 -1.97 2.29
C MET A 63 14.44 -0.50 2.05
N GLN A 64 13.28 -0.05 2.55
CA GLN A 64 12.85 1.33 2.42
C GLN A 64 13.85 2.29 3.09
N LYS A 65 14.31 1.95 4.31
CA LYS A 65 15.30 2.73 5.06
C LYS A 65 16.65 2.81 4.32
N ALA A 66 17.01 1.76 3.59
CA ALA A 66 18.20 1.75 2.72
C ALA A 66 18.02 2.57 1.43
N GLY A 67 16.84 3.18 1.23
CA GLY A 67 16.56 4.04 0.09
C GLY A 67 15.76 3.38 -1.03
N LEU A 68 15.36 2.11 -0.90
CA LEU A 68 14.56 1.44 -1.94
C LEU A 68 13.16 2.06 -2.04
N ARG A 69 12.70 2.33 -3.27
CA ARG A 69 11.42 3.00 -3.53
C ARG A 69 10.48 2.19 -4.42
N PHE A 70 10.98 1.28 -5.25
CA PHE A 70 10.12 0.37 -6.00
C PHE A 70 10.60 -1.09 -5.93
N VAL A 71 9.67 -2.02 -5.98
CA VAL A 71 9.95 -3.45 -6.13
C VAL A 71 9.07 -4.08 -7.22
N MET A 72 9.66 -4.90 -8.09
CA MET A 72 8.93 -5.75 -9.04
C MET A 72 8.80 -7.16 -8.49
N ILE A 73 7.59 -7.68 -8.39
CA ILE A 73 7.29 -8.97 -7.75
C ILE A 73 6.89 -9.98 -8.82
N LYS A 74 7.52 -11.16 -8.85
CA LYS A 74 7.06 -12.25 -9.72
C LYS A 74 5.65 -12.65 -9.33
N ALA A 75 4.69 -12.48 -10.24
CA ALA A 75 3.30 -12.83 -10.00
C ALA A 75 2.92 -14.20 -10.58
N SER A 76 3.59 -14.62 -11.65
CA SER A 76 3.27 -15.86 -12.36
C SER A 76 4.45 -16.39 -13.18
N ASP A 77 4.31 -17.62 -13.67
CA ASP A 77 5.25 -18.31 -14.57
C ASP A 77 4.48 -19.11 -15.62
N SER A 78 5.09 -19.35 -16.78
CA SER A 78 4.50 -20.21 -17.81
C SER A 78 4.34 -21.69 -17.40
N ARG A 79 4.99 -22.14 -16.32
CA ARG A 79 4.85 -23.49 -15.77
C ARG A 79 3.99 -23.51 -14.51
N ASP A 80 3.02 -24.42 -14.45
CA ASP A 80 2.06 -24.54 -13.34
C ASP A 80 2.73 -24.66 -11.96
N ASP A 81 3.82 -25.44 -11.87
CA ASP A 81 4.55 -25.63 -10.61
C ASP A 81 5.18 -24.33 -10.11
N SER A 82 5.75 -23.57 -11.03
CA SER A 82 6.43 -22.31 -10.78
C SER A 82 5.43 -21.18 -10.52
N ASP A 83 4.27 -21.23 -11.18
CA ASP A 83 3.16 -20.31 -10.96
C ASP A 83 2.58 -20.44 -9.54
N GLN A 84 2.29 -21.67 -9.11
CA GLN A 84 1.84 -21.94 -7.74
C GLN A 84 2.83 -21.45 -6.69
N LEU A 85 4.14 -21.59 -6.95
CA LEU A 85 5.17 -21.07 -6.06
C LEU A 85 5.22 -19.54 -6.03
N ALA A 86 4.92 -18.84 -7.12
CA ALA A 86 4.83 -17.38 -7.16
C ALA A 86 3.62 -16.88 -6.34
N LEU A 87 2.47 -17.54 -6.50
CA LEU A 87 1.23 -17.21 -5.79
C LEU A 87 1.37 -17.28 -4.27
N LYS A 88 2.22 -18.19 -3.75
CA LYS A 88 2.52 -18.31 -2.30
C LYS A 88 2.99 -16.98 -1.69
N TYR A 89 3.77 -16.18 -2.42
CA TYR A 89 4.46 -15.00 -1.86
C TYR A 89 3.87 -13.66 -2.33
N VAL A 90 3.42 -13.56 -3.58
CA VAL A 90 3.08 -12.29 -4.25
C VAL A 90 2.11 -11.40 -3.44
N ALA A 91 1.06 -11.99 -2.86
CA ALA A 91 0.04 -11.23 -2.13
C ALA A 91 0.61 -10.62 -0.84
N THR A 92 1.39 -11.40 -0.09
CA THR A 92 2.01 -10.98 1.16
C THR A 92 3.11 -9.95 0.92
N ASP A 93 3.99 -10.20 -0.05
CA ASP A 93 5.09 -9.29 -0.37
C ASP A 93 4.58 -7.94 -0.86
N ARG A 94 3.56 -7.93 -1.72
CA ARG A 94 2.89 -6.70 -2.15
C ARG A 94 2.40 -5.89 -0.95
N LYS A 95 1.68 -6.54 -0.05
CA LYS A 95 1.12 -5.88 1.14
C LYS A 95 2.22 -5.30 2.01
N LEU A 96 3.23 -6.09 2.36
CA LEU A 96 4.31 -5.65 3.26
C LEU A 96 5.20 -4.57 2.63
N ALA A 97 5.43 -4.61 1.32
CA ALA A 97 6.13 -3.55 0.60
C ALA A 97 5.34 -2.24 0.62
N GLN A 98 4.04 -2.28 0.31
CA GLN A 98 3.16 -1.11 0.33
C GLN A 98 3.03 -0.52 1.75
N GLU A 99 2.90 -1.35 2.78
CA GLU A 99 2.91 -0.93 4.18
C GLU A 99 4.23 -0.26 4.61
N ALA A 100 5.35 -0.63 3.97
CA ALA A 100 6.64 0.03 4.18
C ALA A 100 6.81 1.32 3.36
N GLY A 101 5.85 1.67 2.49
CA GLY A 101 5.93 2.82 1.58
C GLY A 101 6.79 2.57 0.34
N ILE A 102 6.89 1.32 -0.12
CA ILE A 102 7.57 0.93 -1.36
C ILE A 102 6.52 0.71 -2.44
N TYR A 103 6.71 1.32 -3.61
CA TYR A 103 5.87 1.09 -4.79
C TYR A 103 6.07 -0.32 -5.34
N THR A 104 5.01 -0.95 -5.82
CA THR A 104 5.04 -2.35 -6.28
C THR A 104 4.58 -2.46 -7.72
N GLY A 105 5.28 -3.25 -8.52
CA GLY A 105 4.80 -3.77 -9.81
C GLY A 105 4.91 -5.28 -9.87
N PHE A 106 4.44 -5.87 -10.98
CA PHE A 106 4.43 -7.31 -11.18
C PHE A 106 5.09 -7.69 -12.50
N TYR A 107 5.68 -8.87 -12.56
CA TYR A 107 6.14 -9.46 -13.81
C TYR A 107 5.70 -10.93 -13.93
N HIS A 108 5.60 -11.38 -15.18
CA HIS A 108 5.42 -12.78 -15.58
C HIS A 108 6.73 -13.29 -16.16
N TYR A 109 7.04 -14.56 -15.91
CA TYR A 109 8.25 -15.23 -16.42
C TYR A 109 7.93 -16.25 -17.50
#